data_AF-A0A2V8T9L3-F1
#
_entry.id   AF-A0A2V8T9L3-F1
#
_cell.length_a   1.000
_cell.length_b   1.000
_cell.length_c   1.000
_cell.angle_alpha   90.00
_cell.angle_beta   90.00
_cell.angle_gamma   90.00
#
_symmetry.space_group_name_H-M   'P 1'
#
loop_
_entity.id
_entity.type
_entity.pdbx_description
1 polymer ?
#
loop_
_entity_poly.entity_id
_entity_poly.type
_entity_poly.pdbx_seq_one_letter_code
_entity_poly.pdbx_strand_id
1 'polypeptide(L)'
;MRSDGNPWGQPAREVLIQYCGRCHRSDLPTALPRALAVFDLSEDLWFGRMTDRQLEELGRRVRAGGAVEDSDKDLVERFVGCALGGSCENAETK
;
A
#
# COMPACT_ATOMS: atom_id res chain seq x y z
N MET A 1 -4.72 14.20 7.19
CA MET A 1 -3.52 14.06 6.36
C MET A 1 -2.69 12.96 6.98
N ARG A 2 -2.44 11.86 6.28
CA ARG A 2 -1.71 10.71 6.86
C ARG A 2 -0.22 11.05 6.96
N SER A 3 0.42 10.58 8.02
CA SER A 3 1.82 10.83 8.33
C SER A 3 2.68 9.64 7.94
N ASP A 4 3.98 9.87 7.67
CA ASP A 4 5.00 8.84 7.39
C ASP A 4 5.28 7.88 8.58
N GLY A 5 4.54 8.00 9.69
CA GLY A 5 4.73 7.18 10.89
C GLY A 5 4.20 5.75 10.81
N ASN A 6 3.74 5.28 9.64
CA ASN A 6 3.32 3.89 9.45
C ASN A 6 4.56 3.02 9.16
N PRO A 7 5.03 2.18 10.11
CA PRO A 7 6.26 1.41 9.95
C PRO A 7 6.16 0.37 8.81
N TRP A 8 4.94 0.03 8.40
CA TRP A 8 4.66 -0.91 7.32
C TRP A 8 4.62 -0.23 5.94
N GLY A 9 4.72 1.11 5.87
CA GLY A 9 4.54 1.87 4.64
C GLY A 9 5.56 1.55 3.54
N GLN A 10 6.85 1.44 3.86
CA GLN A 10 7.88 1.06 2.88
C GLN A 10 7.82 -0.43 2.54
N PRO A 11 7.73 -1.37 3.50
CA PRO A 11 7.59 -2.79 3.16
C PRO A 11 6.32 -3.07 2.32
N ALA A 12 5.20 -2.40 2.59
CA ALA A 12 3.99 -2.55 1.78
C ALA A 12 4.17 -1.97 0.37
N ARG A 13 4.91 -0.87 0.22
CA ARG A 13 5.28 -0.31 -1.09
C ARG A 13 6.04 -1.33 -1.93
N GLU A 14 7.01 -2.04 -1.36
CA GLU A 14 7.81 -3.04 -2.06
C GLU A 14 6.97 -4.20 -2.58
N VAL A 15 6.06 -4.74 -1.74
CA VAL A 15 5.07 -5.73 -2.15
C VAL A 15 4.21 -5.20 -3.29
N LEU A 16 3.64 -4.00 -3.12
CA LEU A 16 2.72 -3.40 -4.11
C LEU A 16 3.42 -3.06 -5.43
N ILE A 17 4.72 -2.79 -5.46
CA ILE A 17 5.46 -2.57 -6.71
C ILE A 17 5.38 -3.81 -7.61
N GLN A 18 5.40 -5.02 -7.05
CA GLN A 18 5.37 -6.26 -7.83
C GLN A 18 4.01 -6.48 -8.51
N TYR A 19 2.92 -6.12 -7.82
CA TYR A 19 1.55 -6.46 -8.26
C TYR A 19 0.78 -5.28 -8.85
N CYS A 20 1.04 -4.07 -8.35
CA CYS A 20 0.34 -2.84 -8.71
C CYS A 20 1.23 -1.86 -9.49
N GLY A 21 2.56 -2.06 -9.47
CA GLY A 21 3.54 -1.12 -10.03
C GLY A 21 3.32 -0.79 -11.50
N ARG A 22 2.88 -1.75 -12.32
CA ARG A 22 2.60 -1.52 -13.74
C ARG A 22 1.65 -0.33 -13.99
N CYS A 23 0.66 -0.13 -13.12
CA CYS A 23 -0.33 0.94 -13.26
C CYS A 23 -0.08 2.12 -12.31
N HIS A 24 0.50 1.85 -11.14
CA HIS A 24 0.63 2.79 -10.02
C HIS A 24 2.04 3.36 -9.84
N ARG A 25 2.86 3.38 -10.89
CA ARG A 25 4.17 4.03 -10.89
C ARG A 25 4.25 5.05 -12.00
N SER A 26 4.32 6.34 -11.66
CA SER A 26 4.37 7.42 -12.66
C SER A 26 5.64 7.42 -13.50
N ASP A 27 6.69 6.74 -13.06
CA ASP A 27 7.96 6.60 -13.80
C ASP A 27 7.94 5.50 -14.87
N LEU A 28 6.84 4.74 -14.99
CA LEU A 28 6.68 3.72 -16.03
C LEU A 28 5.75 4.19 -17.16
N PRO A 29 6.03 3.82 -18.43
CA PRO A 29 5.16 4.15 -19.56
C PRO A 29 3.80 3.46 -19.50
N THR A 30 3.65 2.43 -18.66
CA THR A 30 2.40 1.69 -18.44
C THR A 30 1.48 2.35 -17.41
N ALA A 31 1.93 3.44 -16.78
CA ALA A 31 1.17 4.16 -15.77
C ALA A 31 -0.20 4.60 -16.29
N LEU A 32 -1.23 4.47 -15.46
CA LEU A 32 -2.58 4.89 -15.82
C LEU A 32 -2.96 6.13 -14.99
N PRO A 33 -3.36 7.26 -15.61
CA PRO A 33 -3.69 8.48 -14.86
C PRO A 33 -4.74 8.28 -13.76
N ARG A 34 -5.76 7.45 -14.03
CA ARG A 34 -6.79 7.10 -13.05
C ARG A 34 -6.29 6.26 -11.87
N ALA A 35 -5.21 5.50 -12.05
CA ALA A 35 -4.60 4.70 -11.00
C ALA A 35 -3.72 5.58 -10.10
N LEU A 36 -2.89 6.44 -10.71
CA LEU A 36 -2.06 7.43 -10.01
C LEU A 36 -2.89 8.40 -9.15
N ALA A 37 -4.11 8.73 -9.59
CA ALA A 37 -5.03 9.53 -8.79
C ALA A 37 -5.47 8.87 -7.47
N VAL A 38 -5.34 7.55 -7.35
CA VAL A 38 -5.60 6.82 -6.09
C VAL A 38 -4.36 6.80 -5.22
N PHE A 39 -3.24 6.33 -5.78
CA PHE A 39 -1.92 6.34 -5.15
C PHE A 39 -0.83 6.18 -6.21
N ASP A 40 0.36 6.71 -5.93
CA ASP A 40 1.54 6.61 -6.78
C ASP A 40 2.72 6.06 -5.97
N LEU A 41 3.12 4.84 -6.29
CA LEU A 41 4.23 4.12 -5.67
C LEU A 41 5.60 4.72 -6.01
N SER A 42 5.67 5.76 -6.85
CA SER A 42 6.91 6.51 -7.12
C SER A 42 7.09 7.70 -6.17
N GLU A 43 6.03 8.13 -5.48
CA GLU A 43 6.10 9.20 -4.47
C GLU A 43 6.61 8.69 -3.11
N ASP A 44 7.25 9.56 -2.32
CA ASP A 44 7.74 9.21 -0.98
C ASP A 44 6.57 8.89 -0.03
N LEU A 45 5.58 9.78 0.05
CA LEU A 45 4.34 9.58 0.81
C LEU A 45 3.23 9.00 -0.10
N TRP A 46 3.51 7.85 -0.71
CA TRP A 46 2.67 7.23 -1.76
C TRP A 46 1.20 7.02 -1.38
N PHE A 47 0.90 6.77 -0.10
CA PHE A 47 -0.45 6.52 0.41
C PHE A 47 -1.11 7.75 1.06
N GLY A 48 -0.41 8.90 1.12
CA GLY A 48 -0.84 10.07 1.88
C GLY A 48 -2.20 10.65 1.48
N ARG A 49 -2.57 10.48 0.20
CA ARG A 49 -3.82 10.97 -0.39
C ARG A 49 -4.96 9.95 -0.43
N MET A 50 -4.71 8.68 -0.09
CA MET A 50 -5.74 7.65 -0.13
C MET A 50 -6.84 7.98 0.88
N THR A 51 -8.10 7.74 0.56
CA THR A 51 -9.22 7.76 1.52
C THR A 51 -9.28 6.44 2.29
N ASP A 52 -9.99 6.40 3.42
CA ASP A 52 -10.17 5.13 4.18
C ASP A 52 -10.76 4.03 3.30
N ARG A 53 -11.79 4.38 2.52
CA ARG A 53 -12.40 3.48 1.52
C ARG A 53 -11.38 2.95 0.51
N GLN A 54 -10.42 3.77 0.06
CA GLN A 54 -9.39 3.32 -0.88
C GLN A 54 -8.37 2.38 -0.22
N LEU A 55 -8.09 2.55 1.09
CA LEU A 55 -7.22 1.64 1.85
C LEU A 55 -7.90 0.29 2.09
N GLU A 56 -9.18 0.29 2.45
CA GLU A 56 -9.98 -0.94 2.58
C GLU A 56 -10.01 -1.71 1.25
N GLU A 57 -10.24 -0.99 0.14
CA GLU A 57 -10.24 -1.56 -1.21
C GLU A 57 -8.88 -2.11 -1.63
N LEU A 58 -7.78 -1.44 -1.25
CA LEU A 58 -6.41 -1.95 -1.44
C LEU A 58 -6.23 -3.29 -0.71
N GLY A 59 -6.56 -3.35 0.57
CA GLY A 59 -6.49 -4.58 1.36
C GLY A 59 -7.33 -5.71 0.76
N ARG A 60 -8.56 -5.40 0.30
CA ARG A 60 -9.43 -6.38 -0.37
C ARG A 60 -8.81 -6.92 -1.66
N ARG A 61 -8.23 -6.06 -2.49
CA ARG A 61 -7.59 -6.44 -3.76
C ARG A 61 -6.39 -7.34 -3.54
N VAL A 62 -5.55 -7.01 -2.57
CA VAL A 62 -4.36 -7.80 -2.23
C VAL A 62 -4.77 -9.17 -1.69
N ARG A 63 -5.75 -9.22 -0.77
CA ARG A 63 -6.28 -10.47 -0.23
C ARG A 63 -6.87 -11.39 -1.31
N ALA A 64 -7.56 -10.81 -2.30
CA ALA A 64 -8.12 -11.55 -3.43
C ALA A 64 -7.10 -11.92 -4.52
N GLY A 65 -5.88 -11.36 -4.46
CA GLY A 65 -4.82 -11.62 -5.43
C GLY A 65 -4.21 -13.00 -5.23
N GLY A 66 -4.56 -13.95 -6.10
CA GLY A 66 -4.01 -15.32 -6.04
C GLY A 66 -2.51 -15.42 -6.33
N ALA A 67 -1.90 -14.38 -6.89
CA ALA A 67 -0.46 -14.29 -7.14
C ALA A 67 0.34 -13.65 -5.98
N VAL A 68 -0.36 -13.18 -4.94
CA VAL A 68 0.27 -12.58 -3.75
C VAL A 68 0.46 -13.66 -2.71
N GLU A 69 1.68 -13.78 -2.18
CA GLU A 69 2.00 -14.72 -1.10
C GLU A 69 1.28 -14.33 0.20
N ASP A 70 1.00 -15.31 1.06
CA ASP A 70 0.24 -15.04 2.28
C ASP A 70 0.99 -14.11 3.26
N SER A 71 2.32 -14.20 3.33
CA SER A 71 3.14 -13.27 4.12
C SER A 71 3.03 -11.82 3.64
N ASP A 72 2.90 -11.62 2.33
CA ASP A 72 2.76 -10.30 1.72
C ASP A 72 1.34 -9.74 1.95
N LYS A 73 0.32 -10.60 1.91
CA LYS A 73 -1.05 -10.23 2.29
C LYS A 73 -1.10 -9.77 3.75
N ASP A 74 -0.50 -10.52 4.67
CA ASP A 74 -0.43 -10.17 6.09
C ASP A 74 0.29 -8.84 6.32
N LEU A 75 1.38 -8.60 5.59
CA LEU A 75 2.13 -7.35 5.66
C LEU A 75 1.27 -6.17 5.20
N VAL A 76 0.59 -6.29 4.06
CA VAL A 76 -0.29 -5.23 3.54
C VAL A 76 -1.50 -5.02 4.45
N GLU A 77 -2.01 -6.07 5.10
CA GLU A 77 -3.08 -5.97 6.09
C GLU A 77 -2.64 -5.16 7.33
N ARG A 78 -1.45 -5.40 7.87
CA ARG A 78 -0.87 -4.57 8.95
C ARG A 78 -0.71 -3.11 8.54
N PHE A 79 -0.24 -2.87 7.32
CA PHE A 79 -0.16 -1.52 6.74
C PHE A 79 -1.53 -0.85 6.70
N VAL A 80 -2.55 -1.51 6.13
CA VAL A 80 -3.90 -0.95 6.00
C VAL A 80 -4.50 -0.68 7.38
N GLY A 81 -4.37 -1.60 8.33
CA GLY A 81 -4.86 -1.44 9.69
C GLY A 81 -4.27 -0.20 10.40
N CYS A 82 -2.95 -0.03 10.33
CA CYS A 82 -2.28 1.16 10.87
C CYS A 82 -2.70 2.44 10.10
N ALA A 83 -2.82 2.39 8.77
CA ALA A 83 -3.20 3.55 7.94
C ALA A 83 -4.64 4.02 8.14
N LEU A 84 -5.53 3.14 8.63
CA LEU A 84 -6.92 3.44 9.00
C LEU A 84 -7.05 4.00 10.43
N GLY A 85 -5.94 4.24 11.13
CA GLY A 85 -5.94 4.75 12.51
C GLY A 85 -6.02 3.65 13.57
N GLY A 86 -5.82 2.38 13.20
CA GLY A 86 -5.57 1.29 14.14
C GLY A 86 -4.18 1.38 14.77
N SER A 87 -3.88 0.46 15.69
CA SER A 87 -2.54 0.40 16.29
C SER A 87 -1.50 0.02 15.25
N CYS A 88 -0.41 0.79 15.21
CA CYS A 88 0.79 0.50 14.41
C CYS A 88 1.80 -0.36 15.18
N GLU A 89 1.43 -0.83 16.37
CA GLU A 89 2.28 -1.65 17.24
C GLU A 89 2.41 -3.06 16.66
N ASN A 90 3.55 -3.30 16.01
CA ASN A 90 4.27 -4.58 15.91
C ASN A 90 5.65 -4.39 15.21
N ALA A 91 6.23 -3.19 15.26
CA ALA A 91 7.55 -2.90 14.65
C ALA A 91 8.73 -3.19 15.60
N GLU A 92 8.48 -3.74 16.79
CA GLU A 92 9.53 -4.19 17.70
C GLU A 92 9.38 -5.69 17.91
N THR A 93 10.29 -6.49 17.33
CA THR A 93 11.10 -7.49 18.06
C THR A 93 12.17 -8.08 17.12
N LYS A 94 13.40 -7.59 17.34
CA LYS A 94 14.72 -8.24 17.17
C LYS A 94 15.32 -8.47 15.78
#